data_AF-G6YFE0-F1
#
_entry.id   AF-G6YFE0-F1
#
_cell.length_a   1.000
_cell.length_b   1.000
_cell.length_c   1.000
_cell.angle_alpha   90.00
_cell.angle_beta   90.00
_cell.angle_gamma   90.00
#
_symmetry.space_group_name_H-M   'P 1'
#
loop_
_entity.id
_entity.type
_entity.pdbx_description
1 polymer ?
#
loop_
_entity_poly.entity_id
_entity_poly.type
_entity_poly.pdbx_seq_one_letter_code
_entity_poly.pdbx_strand_id
1 'polypeptide(L)'
;MSPAFIPPMRENGGGSIICMSSVSAQRGGGIFGGPHYSAAKAGVLGLAKAMAREFGPDGIRINCVTPGLIQTDITGDKLTDAMRADIIKGIPLSRLGDTRDVAGAYLFLASDLASYIIRPAAP
;
A
#
# COMPACT_ATOMS: atom_id res chain seq x y z
N MET A 1 -11.73 8.53 2.18
CA MET A 1 -10.66 8.92 3.12
C MET A 1 -11.12 10.20 3.80
N SER A 2 -11.03 10.31 5.12
CA SER A 2 -11.69 11.41 5.83
C SER A 2 -10.94 12.73 5.58
N PRO A 3 -11.60 13.80 5.13
CA PRO A 3 -10.99 15.13 5.00
C PRO A 3 -10.55 15.71 6.35
N ALA A 4 -10.93 15.09 7.48
CA ALA A 4 -10.63 15.56 8.83
C ALA A 4 -9.13 15.75 9.13
N PHE A 5 -8.24 15.02 8.45
CA PHE A 5 -6.80 15.10 8.71
C PHE A 5 -6.10 16.19 7.88
N ILE A 6 -6.74 16.70 6.83
CA ILE A 6 -6.11 17.67 5.92
C ILE A 6 -5.92 19.04 6.59
N PRO A 7 -6.93 19.65 7.27
CA PRO A 7 -6.73 20.91 7.97
C PRO A 7 -5.56 20.90 8.97
N PRO A 8 -5.45 19.94 9.92
CA PRO A 8 -4.32 19.94 10.86
C PRO A 8 -2.98 19.64 10.18
N MET A 9 -2.93 18.91 9.06
CA MET A 9 -1.68 18.75 8.30
C MET A 9 -1.23 20.06 7.66
N ARG A 10 -2.16 20.85 7.10
CA ARG A 10 -1.86 22.17 6.54
C ARG A 10 -1.35 23.13 7.61
N GLU A 11 -1.99 23.15 8.78
CA GLU A 11 -1.57 23.98 9.92
C GLU A 11 -0.16 23.63 10.41
N ASN A 12 0.24 22.35 10.31
CA ASN A 12 1.57 21.88 10.68
C ASN A 12 2.62 21.96 9.54
N GLY A 13 2.28 22.57 8.39
CA GLY A 13 3.20 22.77 7.27
C GLY A 13 3.40 21.56 6.35
N GLY A 14 2.53 20.54 6.45
CA GLY A 14 2.54 19.37 5.58
C GLY A 14 2.35 18.06 6.34
N GLY A 15 2.63 16.94 5.66
CA GLY A 15 2.51 15.62 6.28
C GLY A 15 2.74 14.47 5.32
N SER A 16 2.52 13.24 5.82
CA SER A 16 2.59 12.02 5.02
C SER A 16 1.34 11.17 5.24
N ILE A 17 0.64 10.85 4.14
CA ILE A 17 -0.48 9.92 4.12
C ILE A 17 -0.06 8.69 3.32
N ILE A 18 -0.13 7.51 3.94
CA ILE A 18 0.25 6.26 3.29
C ILE A 18 -0.96 5.32 3.25
N CYS A 19 -1.46 5.05 2.06
CA CYS A 19 -2.59 4.15 1.85
C CYS A 19 -2.14 2.68 1.76
N MET A 20 -2.98 1.77 2.22
CA MET A 20 -2.76 0.33 2.05
C MET A 20 -3.59 -0.24 0.89
N SER A 21 -2.93 -0.52 -0.24
CA SER A 21 -3.51 -1.27 -1.35
C SER A 21 -3.09 -2.76 -1.24
N SER A 22 -2.93 -3.45 -2.36
CA SER A 22 -2.54 -4.86 -2.46
C SER A 22 -2.01 -5.14 -3.87
N VAL A 23 -1.13 -6.12 -4.02
CA VAL A 23 -0.75 -6.64 -5.35
C VAL A 23 -1.96 -7.13 -6.17
N SER A 24 -3.06 -7.52 -5.52
CA SER A 24 -4.32 -7.89 -6.21
C SER A 24 -4.90 -6.72 -7.03
N ALA A 25 -4.65 -5.47 -6.64
CA ALA A 25 -5.05 -4.30 -7.41
C ALA A 25 -4.39 -4.24 -8.79
N GLN A 26 -3.18 -4.79 -8.91
CA GLN A 26 -2.37 -4.75 -10.13
C GLN A 26 -2.52 -6.03 -10.95
N ARG A 27 -2.71 -7.17 -10.29
CA ARG A 27 -2.84 -8.49 -10.91
C ARG A 27 -4.27 -8.82 -11.34
N GLY A 28 -5.26 -8.02 -10.94
CA GLY A 28 -6.67 -8.29 -11.20
C GLY A 28 -7.28 -9.41 -10.34
N GLY A 29 -6.52 -9.96 -9.39
CA GLY A 29 -6.93 -11.08 -8.55
C GLY A 29 -5.77 -11.65 -7.74
N GLY A 30 -6.07 -12.66 -6.92
CA GLY A 30 -5.07 -13.43 -6.20
C GLY A 30 -5.72 -14.42 -5.24
N ILE A 31 -4.87 -15.14 -4.51
CA ILE A 31 -5.27 -16.24 -3.62
C ILE A 31 -6.24 -15.79 -2.51
N PHE A 32 -6.16 -14.51 -2.12
CA PHE A 32 -7.02 -13.90 -1.11
C PHE A 32 -7.89 -12.74 -1.64
N GLY A 33 -7.95 -12.56 -2.96
CA GLY A 33 -8.60 -11.39 -3.57
C GLY A 33 -9.36 -11.73 -4.84
N GLY A 34 -10.69 -11.75 -4.76
CA GLY A 34 -11.58 -11.83 -5.92
C GLY A 34 -11.78 -10.46 -6.61
N PRO A 35 -12.59 -10.40 -7.68
CA PRO A 35 -12.79 -9.18 -8.48
C PRO A 35 -13.21 -7.95 -7.65
N HIS A 36 -14.06 -8.16 -6.64
CA HIS A 36 -14.50 -7.10 -5.72
C HIS A 36 -13.34 -6.51 -4.90
N TYR A 37 -12.44 -7.36 -4.40
CA TYR A 37 -11.28 -6.92 -3.62
C TYR A 37 -10.25 -6.24 -4.51
N SER A 38 -9.97 -6.79 -5.69
CA SER A 38 -9.08 -6.19 -6.68
C SER A 38 -9.58 -4.80 -7.11
N ALA A 39 -10.88 -4.67 -7.39
CA ALA A 39 -11.50 -3.40 -7.73
C ALA A 39 -11.38 -2.38 -6.58
N ALA A 40 -11.71 -2.77 -5.35
CA ALA A 40 -11.58 -1.91 -4.18
C ALA A 40 -10.13 -1.42 -3.98
N LYS A 41 -9.15 -2.33 -4.09
CA LYS A 41 -7.73 -2.00 -3.89
C LYS A 41 -7.13 -1.20 -5.05
N ALA A 42 -7.62 -1.38 -6.28
CA ALA A 42 -7.32 -0.49 -7.39
C ALA A 42 -7.90 0.92 -7.18
N GLY A 43 -9.11 1.01 -6.61
CA GLY A 43 -9.70 2.28 -6.19
C GLY A 43 -8.82 3.05 -5.21
N VAL A 44 -8.17 2.35 -4.26
CA VAL A 44 -7.19 2.97 -3.34
C VAL A 44 -5.98 3.55 -4.08
N LEU A 45 -5.51 2.89 -5.16
CA LEU A 45 -4.41 3.42 -5.97
C LEU A 45 -4.80 4.73 -6.68
N GLY A 46 -6.01 4.75 -7.28
CA GLY A 46 -6.57 5.92 -7.94
C GLY A 46 -6.82 7.07 -6.96
N LEU A 47 -7.36 6.77 -5.78
CA LEU A 47 -7.57 7.75 -4.71
C LEU A 47 -6.25 8.39 -4.26
N ALA A 48 -5.23 7.57 -3.99
CA ALA A 48 -3.91 8.09 -3.60
C ALA A 48 -3.30 9.00 -4.68
N LYS A 49 -3.51 8.68 -5.97
CA LYS A 49 -3.05 9.51 -7.09
C LYS A 49 -3.81 10.85 -7.16
N ALA A 50 -5.13 10.82 -7.02
CA ALA A 50 -5.96 12.03 -7.02
C ALA A 50 -5.58 12.95 -5.85
N MET A 51 -5.45 12.39 -4.64
CA MET A 51 -5.06 13.13 -3.45
C MET A 51 -3.65 13.71 -3.55
N ALA A 52 -2.67 12.95 -4.08
CA ALA A 52 -1.33 13.46 -4.30
C ALA A 52 -1.31 14.70 -5.20
N ARG A 53 -2.16 14.72 -6.24
CA ARG A 53 -2.32 15.88 -7.12
C ARG A 53 -2.95 17.07 -6.39
N GLU A 54 -3.97 16.82 -5.58
CA GLU A 54 -4.78 17.84 -4.93
C GLU A 54 -4.04 18.50 -3.75
N PHE A 55 -3.38 17.71 -2.91
CA PHE A 55 -2.79 18.15 -1.64
C PHE A 55 -1.26 18.23 -1.66
N GLY A 56 -0.61 17.79 -2.74
CA GLY A 56 0.83 17.94 -2.93
C GLY A 56 1.33 19.40 -2.75
N PRO A 57 0.65 20.43 -3.30
CA PRO A 57 1.01 21.83 -3.09
C PRO A 57 0.99 22.29 -1.63
N ASP A 58 0.25 21.59 -0.76
CA ASP A 58 0.17 21.87 0.68
C ASP A 58 1.32 21.22 1.48
N GLY A 59 2.32 20.64 0.81
CA GLY A 59 3.40 19.89 1.47
C GLY A 59 2.95 18.51 2.00
N ILE A 60 1.77 18.02 1.59
CA ILE A 60 1.25 16.72 2.01
C ILE A 60 1.67 15.68 0.98
N ARG A 61 2.49 14.72 1.42
CA ARG A 61 2.95 13.60 0.59
C ARG A 61 1.96 12.46 0.70
N ILE A 62 1.41 12.02 -0.43
CA ILE A 62 0.49 10.88 -0.48
C ILE A 62 1.13 9.74 -1.26
N ASN A 63 1.29 8.61 -0.58
CA ASN A 63 1.84 7.38 -1.13
C ASN A 63 0.91 6.20 -0.86
N CYS A 64 1.24 5.05 -1.44
CA CYS A 64 0.51 3.83 -1.15
C CYS A 64 1.39 2.62 -1.37
N VAL A 65 1.32 1.70 -0.40
CA VAL A 65 2.05 0.43 -0.43
C VAL A 65 1.11 -0.66 -0.93
N THR A 66 1.63 -1.55 -1.79
CA THR A 66 0.94 -2.73 -2.34
C THR A 66 1.62 -4.00 -1.87
N PRO A 67 1.39 -4.47 -0.63
CA PRO A 67 2.01 -5.69 -0.14
C PRO A 67 1.61 -6.90 -0.97
N GLY A 68 2.57 -7.82 -1.12
CA GLY A 68 2.35 -9.17 -1.62
C GLY A 68 1.68 -10.04 -0.56
N LEU A 69 1.97 -11.35 -0.58
CA LEU A 69 1.52 -12.23 0.49
C LEU A 69 2.41 -12.06 1.73
N ILE A 70 1.80 -11.61 2.83
CA ILE A 70 2.47 -11.35 4.12
C ILE A 70 2.02 -12.38 5.14
N GLN A 71 2.97 -12.95 5.88
CA GLN A 71 2.73 -13.86 6.99
C GLN A 71 1.99 -13.12 8.11
N THR A 72 0.68 -13.32 8.15
CA THR A 72 -0.22 -12.82 9.18
C THR A 72 -1.21 -13.92 9.56
N ASP A 73 -1.90 -13.76 10.69
CA ASP A 73 -2.91 -14.72 11.16
C ASP A 73 -3.99 -15.01 10.09
N ILE A 74 -4.31 -14.02 9.24
CA ILE A 74 -5.26 -14.16 8.12
C ILE A 74 -4.80 -15.21 7.08
N THR A 75 -3.49 -15.35 6.90
CA THR A 75 -2.88 -16.25 5.91
C THR A 75 -2.53 -17.61 6.48
N GLY A 76 -2.30 -17.71 7.79
CA GLY A 76 -1.89 -18.94 8.48
C GLY A 76 -2.96 -20.03 8.44
N ASP A 77 -4.23 -19.66 8.65
CA ASP A 77 -5.32 -20.64 8.76
C ASP A 77 -5.90 -21.10 7.41
N LYS A 78 -5.46 -20.50 6.30
CA LYS A 78 -6.10 -20.66 4.98
C LYS A 78 -5.22 -21.32 3.92
N LEU A 79 -3.94 -21.58 4.22
CA LEU A 79 -2.98 -22.14 3.25
C LEU A 79 -2.49 -23.51 3.70
N THR A 80 -2.63 -24.49 2.82
CA THR A 80 -1.93 -25.77 2.98
C THR A 80 -0.43 -25.59 2.69
N ASP A 81 0.41 -26.47 3.21
CA ASP A 81 1.85 -26.45 2.95
C ASP A 81 2.18 -26.52 1.45
N ALA A 82 1.41 -27.30 0.69
CA ALA A 82 1.55 -27.41 -0.76
C ALA A 82 1.25 -26.08 -1.48
N MET A 83 0.15 -25.40 -1.11
CA MET A 83 -0.18 -24.08 -1.65
C MET A 83 0.88 -23.05 -1.27
N ARG A 84 1.36 -23.08 -0.02
CA ARG A 84 2.43 -22.19 0.45
C ARG A 84 3.71 -22.37 -0.36
N ALA A 85 4.12 -23.62 -0.61
CA ALA A 85 5.30 -23.93 -1.40
C ALA A 85 5.16 -23.44 -2.86
N ASP A 86 3.99 -23.62 -3.46
CA ASP A 86 3.73 -23.17 -4.84
C ASP A 86 3.77 -21.63 -4.95
N ILE A 87 3.17 -20.93 -4.00
CA ILE A 87 3.21 -19.46 -3.96
C ILE A 87 4.63 -18.94 -3.86
N ILE A 88 5.45 -19.55 -2.99
CA ILE A 88 6.83 -19.12 -2.77
C ILE A 88 7.67 -19.24 -4.05
N LYS A 89 7.42 -20.24 -4.90
CA LYS A 89 8.08 -20.38 -6.22
C LYS A 89 7.79 -19.18 -7.13
N GLY A 90 6.60 -18.59 -7.02
CA GLY A 90 6.21 -17.40 -7.77
C GLY A 90 6.72 -16.08 -7.19
N ILE A 91 7.42 -16.09 -6.05
CA ILE A 91 7.97 -14.90 -5.40
C ILE A 91 9.48 -14.83 -5.68
N PRO A 92 9.99 -13.76 -6.32
CA PRO A 92 11.41 -13.64 -6.64
C PRO A 92 12.35 -13.68 -5.42
N LEU A 93 11.88 -13.23 -4.26
CA LEU A 93 12.65 -13.30 -3.00
C LEU A 93 12.55 -14.66 -2.29
N SER A 94 11.85 -15.63 -2.89
CA SER A 94 11.68 -17.01 -2.40
C SER A 94 11.24 -17.12 -0.95
N ARG A 95 10.49 -16.14 -0.47
CA ARG A 95 9.87 -16.12 0.86
C ARG A 95 8.57 -15.34 0.85
N LEU A 96 7.69 -15.64 1.79
CA LEU A 96 6.58 -14.73 2.12
C LEU A 96 7.15 -13.50 2.84
N GLY A 97 6.51 -12.35 2.62
CA GLY A 97 6.83 -11.15 3.40
C GLY A 97 6.43 -11.33 4.86
N ASP A 98 7.05 -10.58 5.75
CA ASP A 98 6.63 -10.47 7.15
C ASP A 98 6.08 -9.07 7.46
N THR A 99 5.54 -8.89 8.66
CA THR A 99 4.95 -7.61 9.07
C THR A 99 5.97 -6.49 9.16
N ARG A 100 7.25 -6.79 9.40
CA ARG A 100 8.35 -5.82 9.48
C ARG A 100 8.75 -5.32 8.11
N ASP A 101 8.69 -6.15 7.08
CA ASP A 101 8.89 -5.71 5.69
C ASP A 101 7.89 -4.59 5.32
N VAL A 102 6.63 -4.75 5.72
CA VAL A 102 5.59 -3.74 5.50
C VAL A 102 5.83 -2.53 6.41
N ALA A 103 6.02 -2.73 7.71
CA ALA A 103 6.22 -1.65 8.66
C ALA A 103 7.42 -0.76 8.28
N GLY A 104 8.53 -1.35 7.84
CA GLY A 104 9.71 -0.62 7.37
C GLY A 104 9.41 0.28 6.17
N ALA A 105 8.63 -0.20 5.20
CA ALA A 105 8.20 0.62 4.07
C ALA A 105 7.32 1.81 4.51
N TYR A 106 6.38 1.60 5.43
CA TYR A 106 5.55 2.68 5.97
C TYR A 106 6.37 3.68 6.78
N LEU A 107 7.29 3.21 7.62
CA LEU A 107 8.17 4.05 8.41
C LEU A 107 9.04 4.94 7.50
N PHE A 108 9.64 4.36 6.47
CA PHE A 108 10.40 5.10 5.47
C PHE A 108 9.55 6.19 4.81
N LEU A 109 8.35 5.84 4.31
CA LEU A 109 7.46 6.80 3.65
C LEU A 109 6.92 7.87 4.61
N ALA A 110 6.80 7.57 5.90
CA ALA A 110 6.41 8.52 6.94
C ALA A 110 7.55 9.48 7.31
N SER A 111 8.80 9.06 7.15
CA SER A 111 9.98 9.85 7.52
C SER A 111 10.37 10.91 6.48
N ASP A 112 11.27 11.81 6.88
CA ASP A 112 11.88 12.83 6.02
C ASP A 112 12.80 12.26 4.94
N LEU A 113 13.23 10.99 5.08
CA LEU A 113 13.99 10.27 4.04
C LEU A 113 13.20 10.16 2.73
N ALA A 114 11.87 10.26 2.82
CA ALA A 114 10.94 10.22 1.70
C ALA A 114 10.40 11.62 1.31
N SER A 115 11.12 12.70 1.66
CA SER A 115 10.67 14.09 1.46
C SER A 115 10.32 14.45 0.02
N TYR A 116 10.93 13.80 -0.97
CA TYR A 116 10.60 13.96 -2.39
C TYR A 116 9.89 12.75 -3.01
N ILE A 117 9.38 11.84 -2.17
CA ILE A 117 8.63 10.68 -2.61
C ILE A 117 7.15 10.95 -2.39
N ILE A 118 6.44 11.11 -3.50
CA ILE A 118 4.99 11.25 -3.57
C ILE A 118 4.51 10.45 -4.78
N ARG A 119 3.27 9.95 -4.74
CA ARG A 119 2.68 9.28 -5.89
C ARG A 119 2.63 10.23 -7.08
N PRO A 120 3.20 9.87 -8.25
CA PRO A 120 3.14 10.72 -9.43
C PRO A 120 1.69 10.91 -9.87
N ALA A 121 1.28 12.18 -9.95
CA ALA A 121 -0.02 12.59 -10.46
C ALA A 121 -0.07 12.62 -11.99
N ALA A 122 1.09 12.73 -12.66
CA ALA A 122 1.20 12.72 -14.11
C ALA A 122 1.11 11.28 -14.68
N PRO A 123 0.74 11.10 -15.97
CA PRO A 123 0.89 9.83 -16.68
C PRO A 123 2.34 9.40 -16.81
#